data_AF-A0A7X6X7A1-F1
#
_entry.id   AF-A0A7X6X7A1-F1
#
_cell.length_a   1.000
_cell.length_b   1.000
_cell.length_c   1.000
_cell.angle_alpha   90.00
_cell.angle_beta   90.00
_cell.angle_gamma   90.00
#
_symmetry.space_group_name_H-M   'P 1'
#
loop_
_entity.id
_entity.type
_entity.pdbx_description
1 polymer ?
#
loop_
_entity_poly.entity_id
_entity_poly.type
_entity_poly.pdbx_seq_one_letter_code
_entity_poly.pdbx_strand_id
1 'polypeptide(L)'
;MRCENCGAELANGTRFCTSCGKEVAPYAAQEVITADQPRTDYSQQYNYVPPQQQQYYPQPAMDPPLSVGQYIGMFLLMMIPVVNLVLLLVWAFGGSVNR
;
A
#
# COMPACT_ATOMS: atom_id res chain seq x y z
N MET A 1 -1.99 30.59 -8.80
CA MET A 1 -3.28 30.15 -9.42
C MET A 1 -4.19 29.60 -8.32
N ARG A 2 -5.53 29.54 -8.48
CA ARG A 2 -6.44 28.98 -7.46
C ARG A 2 -6.96 27.61 -7.88
N CYS A 3 -7.18 26.73 -6.92
CA CYS A 3 -7.74 25.41 -7.14
C CYS A 3 -9.23 25.50 -7.49
N GLU A 4 -9.63 24.91 -8.61
CA GLU A 4 -11.04 24.92 -9.06
C GLU A 4 -11.99 24.15 -8.14
N ASN A 5 -11.46 23.24 -7.32
CA ASN A 5 -12.26 22.38 -6.44
C ASN A 5 -12.51 22.99 -5.05
N CYS A 6 -11.59 23.80 -4.53
CA CYS A 6 -11.69 24.31 -3.15
C CYS A 6 -11.37 25.80 -3.03
N GLY A 7 -10.97 26.47 -4.11
CA GLY A 7 -10.62 27.88 -4.11
C GLY A 7 -9.30 28.25 -3.44
N ALA A 8 -8.57 27.28 -2.88
CA ALA A 8 -7.29 27.49 -2.22
C ALA A 8 -6.19 27.92 -3.22
N GLU A 9 -5.24 28.70 -2.74
CA GLU A 9 -4.14 29.21 -3.57
C GLU A 9 -3.07 28.13 -3.77
N LEU A 10 -2.70 27.90 -5.03
CA LEU A 10 -1.75 26.87 -5.46
C LEU A 10 -0.39 27.50 -5.74
N ALA A 11 0.67 26.89 -5.20
CA ALA A 11 2.05 27.26 -5.47
C ALA A 11 2.50 26.75 -6.85
N ASN A 12 3.45 27.45 -7.47
CA ASN A 12 3.95 27.09 -8.80
C ASN A 12 4.68 25.73 -8.76
N GLY A 13 4.44 24.88 -9.76
CA GLY A 13 5.04 23.54 -9.85
C GLY A 13 4.41 22.45 -8.97
N THR A 14 3.36 22.73 -8.20
CA THR A 14 2.65 21.68 -7.44
C THR A 14 1.76 20.85 -8.34
N ARG A 15 1.82 19.51 -8.19
CA ARG A 15 0.98 18.55 -8.93
C ARG A 15 -0.37 18.26 -8.26
N PHE A 16 -0.53 18.65 -6.99
CA PHE A 16 -1.73 18.41 -6.20
C PHE A 16 -2.02 19.61 -5.30
N CYS A 17 -3.29 19.90 -5.08
CA CYS A 17 -3.72 20.92 -4.13
C CYS A 17 -3.51 20.44 -2.69
N THR A 18 -2.73 21.19 -1.91
CA THR A 18 -2.43 20.87 -0.50
C THR A 18 -3.62 21.04 0.44
N SER A 19 -4.67 21.76 0.03
CA SER A 19 -5.87 21.98 0.85
C SER A 19 -6.99 20.98 0.62
N CYS A 20 -7.15 20.43 -0.60
CA CYS A 20 -8.25 19.49 -0.90
C CYS A 20 -7.82 18.17 -1.54
N GLY A 21 -6.52 18.00 -1.82
CA GLY A 21 -5.95 16.76 -2.35
C GLY A 21 -6.22 16.50 -3.83
N LYS A 22 -6.95 17.37 -4.54
CA LYS A 22 -7.21 17.18 -5.97
C LYS A 22 -5.97 17.49 -6.80
N GLU A 23 -5.70 16.65 -7.80
CA GLU A 23 -4.62 16.85 -8.77
C GLU A 23 -4.83 18.13 -9.59
N VAL A 24 -3.74 18.84 -9.84
CA VAL A 24 -3.73 20.07 -10.63
C VAL A 24 -2.53 20.03 -11.57
N ALA A 25 -2.72 20.45 -12.82
CA ALA A 25 -1.64 20.48 -13.79
C ALA A 25 -0.54 21.45 -13.30
N PRO A 26 0.72 21.00 -13.15
CA PRO A 26 1.80 21.89 -12.74
C PRO A 26 2.03 22.92 -13.85
N TYR A 27 1.70 24.18 -13.57
CA TYR A 27 2.09 25.26 -14.47
C TYR A 27 3.59 25.47 -14.31
N ALA A 28 4.35 25.16 -15.37
CA ALA A 28 5.77 25.47 -15.44
C ALA A 28 5.92 26.99 -15.42
N ALA A 29 6.37 27.52 -14.28
CA ALA A 29 6.73 28.92 -14.18
C ALA A 29 7.88 29.19 -15.15
N GLN A 30 7.59 29.83 -16.28
CA GLN A 30 8.60 30.56 -17.02
C GLN A 30 9.03 31.73 -16.13
N GLU A 31 10.18 31.58 -15.49
CA GLU A 31 10.79 32.64 -14.69
C GLU A 31 11.08 33.84 -15.60
N VAL A 32 10.34 34.92 -15.34
CA VAL A 32 10.60 36.25 -15.88
C VAL A 32 11.89 36.73 -15.24
N ILE A 33 12.97 36.67 -16.01
CA ILE A 33 14.30 37.16 -15.62
C ILE A 33 14.22 38.68 -15.47
N THR A 34 14.00 39.17 -14.25
CA THR A 34 14.33 40.54 -13.89
C THR A 34 15.75 40.52 -13.33
N ALA A 35 16.65 41.16 -14.08
CA ALA A 35 18.09 41.13 -13.87
C ALA A 35 18.48 41.88 -12.60
N ASP A 36 18.95 41.15 -11.58
CA ASP A 36 20.12 41.55 -10.78
C ASP A 36 20.61 40.35 -9.96
N GLN A 37 21.47 39.50 -10.53
CA GLN A 37 22.34 38.64 -9.73
C GLN A 37 23.67 38.37 -10.46
N PRO A 38 24.81 38.42 -9.74
CA PRO A 38 26.15 38.32 -10.30
C PRO A 38 26.44 36.92 -10.86
N ARG A 39 27.04 36.88 -12.06
CA ARG A 39 27.47 35.64 -12.72
C ARG A 39 28.60 34.98 -11.93
N THR A 40 28.26 33.95 -11.22
CA THR A 40 29.16 32.84 -10.88
C THR A 40 29.22 31.89 -12.07
N ASP A 41 30.39 31.83 -12.70
CA ASP A 41 30.73 30.85 -13.73
C ASP A 41 30.88 29.48 -13.08
N TYR A 42 29.91 28.60 -13.33
CA TYR A 42 29.97 27.20 -12.95
C TYR A 42 30.03 26.34 -14.22
N SER A 43 31.20 26.22 -14.82
CA SER A 43 31.47 25.12 -15.76
C SER A 43 31.63 23.81 -14.97
N GLN A 44 30.50 23.30 -14.45
CA GLN A 44 30.42 21.93 -13.91
C GLN A 44 30.36 20.97 -15.10
N GLN A 45 31.51 20.38 -15.42
CA GLN A 45 31.60 19.21 -16.27
C GLN A 45 30.89 18.04 -15.57
N TYR A 46 29.60 17.88 -15.88
CA TYR A 46 28.79 16.78 -15.40
C TYR A 46 29.34 15.46 -15.95
N ASN A 47 30.16 14.78 -15.14
CA ASN A 47 30.51 13.39 -15.35
C ASN A 47 29.27 12.54 -15.04
N TYR A 48 28.47 12.25 -16.08
CA TYR A 48 27.32 11.36 -15.97
C TYR A 48 27.83 9.94 -15.73
N VAL A 49 27.82 9.50 -14.48
CA VAL A 49 27.93 8.07 -14.15
C VAL A 49 26.51 7.51 -14.32
N PRO A 50 26.27 6.59 -15.28
CA PRO A 50 24.96 6.00 -15.44
C PRO A 50 24.55 5.28 -14.15
N PRO A 51 23.28 5.40 -13.71
CA PRO A 51 22.81 4.65 -12.56
C PRO A 51 23.03 3.17 -12.84
N GLN A 52 23.83 2.52 -11.99
CA GLN A 52 24.01 1.08 -12.06
C GLN A 52 22.63 0.46 -11.91
N GLN A 53 22.27 -0.40 -12.86
CA GLN A 53 20.98 -1.07 -12.90
C GLN A 53 20.78 -1.75 -11.55
N GLN A 54 19.90 -1.18 -10.73
CA GLN A 54 19.45 -1.82 -9.51
C GLN A 54 18.86 -3.15 -9.96
N GLN A 55 19.44 -4.26 -9.50
CA GLN A 55 18.84 -5.57 -9.67
C GLN A 55 17.40 -5.46 -9.18
N TYR A 56 16.46 -5.51 -10.12
CA TYR A 56 15.05 -5.59 -9.81
C TYR A 56 14.85 -6.95 -9.14
N TYR A 57 14.82 -6.97 -7.81
CA TYR A 57 14.38 -8.14 -7.08
C TYR A 57 12.91 -8.33 -7.46
N PRO A 58 12.53 -9.45 -8.09
CA PRO A 58 11.12 -9.72 -8.32
C PRO A 58 10.43 -9.71 -6.96
N GLN A 59 9.49 -8.79 -6.75
CA GLN A 59 8.66 -8.82 -5.57
C GLN A 59 7.91 -10.16 -5.58
N PRO A 60 7.98 -10.95 -4.51
CA PRO A 60 7.23 -12.19 -4.44
C PRO A 60 5.76 -11.84 -4.65
N ALA A 61 5.12 -12.49 -5.62
CA ALA A 61 3.70 -12.37 -5.81
C ALA A 61 3.04 -12.75 -4.48
N MET A 62 2.37 -11.79 -3.86
CA MET A 62 1.66 -12.02 -2.61
C MET A 62 0.59 -13.08 -2.92
N ASP A 63 0.68 -14.24 -2.27
CA ASP A 63 -0.32 -15.28 -2.46
C ASP A 63 -1.71 -14.73 -2.10
N PRO A 64 -2.75 -15.07 -2.90
CA PRO A 64 -4.09 -14.59 -2.64
C PRO A 64 -4.55 -15.01 -1.24
N PRO A 65 -5.35 -14.18 -0.55
CA PRO A 65 -5.88 -14.54 0.75
C PRO A 65 -6.76 -15.79 0.63
N LEU A 66 -6.63 -16.66 1.63
CA LEU A 66 -7.41 -17.87 1.79
C LEU A 66 -8.93 -17.62 1.77
N SER A 67 -9.65 -18.42 0.98
CA SER A 67 -11.11 -18.37 0.90
C SER A 67 -11.73 -18.64 2.27
N VAL A 68 -12.81 -17.92 2.58
CA VAL A 68 -13.58 -18.09 3.82
C VAL A 68 -14.01 -19.55 4.01
N GLY A 69 -14.39 -20.23 2.92
CA GLY A 69 -14.77 -21.65 2.96
C GLY A 69 -13.62 -22.57 3.35
N GLN A 70 -12.39 -22.29 2.89
CA GLN A 70 -11.20 -23.09 3.23
C GLN A 70 -10.82 -22.92 4.70
N TYR A 71 -10.90 -21.69 5.21
CA TYR A 71 -10.67 -21.39 6.62
C TYR A 71 -11.67 -22.13 7.50
N ILE A 72 -12.98 -22.00 7.23
CA ILE A 72 -14.05 -22.71 7.97
C ILE A 72 -13.85 -24.23 7.89
N GLY A 73 -13.55 -24.77 6.70
CA GLY A 73 -13.28 -26.19 6.52
C GLY A 73 -12.12 -26.70 7.39
N MET A 74 -11.04 -25.92 7.50
CA MET A 74 -9.90 -26.26 8.36
C MET A 74 -10.27 -26.30 9.85
N PHE A 75 -11.12 -25.38 10.34
CA PHE A 75 -11.62 -25.46 11.73
C PHE A 75 -12.50 -26.67 11.97
N LEU A 76 -13.39 -27.00 11.03
CA LEU A 76 -14.24 -28.18 11.14
C LEU A 76 -13.42 -29.46 11.17
N LEU A 77 -12.37 -29.55 10.35
CA LEU A 77 -11.44 -30.69 10.35
C LEU A 77 -10.75 -30.83 11.70
N MET A 78 -10.27 -29.74 12.29
CA MET A 78 -9.69 -29.73 13.63
C MET A 78 -10.72 -30.05 14.74
N MET A 79 -12.02 -29.81 14.50
CA MET A 79 -13.10 -30.16 15.43
C MET A 79 -13.48 -31.65 15.42
N ILE A 80 -13.16 -32.42 14.36
CA ILE A 80 -13.44 -33.86 14.29
C ILE A 80 -12.90 -34.62 15.51
N PRO A 81 -11.62 -34.51 15.91
CA PRO A 81 -11.11 -35.20 17.09
C PRO A 81 -11.73 -34.69 18.39
N VAL A 82 -12.03 -33.40 18.49
CA VAL A 82 -12.62 -32.79 19.69
C VAL A 82 -14.06 -33.27 19.89
N VAL A 83 -14.88 -33.25 18.83
CA VAL A 83 -16.26 -33.74 18.87
C VAL A 83 -16.26 -35.25 19.14
N ASN A 84 -15.37 -36.02 18.51
CA ASN A 84 -15.24 -37.45 18.80
C ASN A 84 -14.89 -37.70 20.28
N LEU A 85 -13.94 -36.96 20.85
CA LEU A 85 -13.61 -37.04 22.27
C LEU A 85 -14.83 -36.71 23.14
N VAL A 86 -15.54 -35.62 22.85
CA VAL A 86 -16.74 -35.21 23.60
C VAL A 86 -17.82 -36.29 23.53
N LEU A 87 -18.09 -36.86 22.36
CA LEU A 87 -19.05 -37.95 22.20
C LEU A 87 -18.63 -39.21 22.96
N LEU A 88 -17.33 -39.56 22.94
CA LEU A 88 -16.80 -40.68 23.74
C LEU A 88 -16.97 -40.46 25.24
N LEU A 89 -16.75 -39.24 25.74
CA LEU A 89 -16.95 -38.91 27.16
C LEU A 89 -18.45 -38.99 27.54
N VAL A 90 -19.34 -38.52 26.66
CA VAL A 90 -20.79 -38.65 26.85
C VAL A 90 -21.21 -40.11 26.91
N TRP A 91 -20.65 -40.99 26.09
CA TRP A 91 -20.95 -42.42 26.14
C TRP A 91 -20.27 -43.14 27.32
N ALA A 92 -19.09 -42.70 27.74
CA ALA A 92 -18.37 -43.27 28.88
C ALA A 92 -19.04 -42.94 30.22
N PHE A 93 -19.63 -41.74 30.35
CA PHE A 93 -20.19 -41.23 31.61
C PHE A 93 -21.71 -41.00 31.58
N GLY A 94 -22.36 -41.12 30.42
CA GLY A 94 -23.81 -41.07 30.27
C GLY A 94 -24.44 -42.39 30.71
N GLY A 95 -24.84 -42.45 31.98
CA GLY A 95 -25.29 -43.67 32.67
C GLY A 95 -26.32 -44.54 31.94
N SER A 96 -26.10 -45.86 32.04
CA SER A 96 -26.99 -46.99 31.75
C SER A 96 -28.17 -46.74 30.79
N VAL A 97 -27.90 -46.68 29.49
CA VAL A 97 -28.94 -46.68 28.43
C VAL A 97 -29.05 -48.00 27.66
N ASN A 98 -28.44 -49.07 28.15
CA ASN A 98 -28.80 -50.43 27.74
C ASN A 98 -29.10 -51.25 28.99
N ARG A 99 -30.39 -51.44 29.24
CA ARG A 99 -30.90 -52.39 30.23
C ARG A 99 -31.36 -53.65 29.50
#